data_AF-A0AAV8ZVQ9-F1
#
_entry.id   AF-A0AAV8ZVQ9-F1
#
_cell.length_a   1.000
_cell.length_b   1.000
_cell.length_c   1.000
_cell.angle_alpha   90.00
_cell.angle_beta   90.00
_cell.angle_gamma   90.00
#
_symmetry.space_group_name_H-M   'P 1'
#
loop_
_entity.id
_entity.type
_entity.pdbx_description
1 polymer ?
#
loop_
_entity_poly.entity_id
_entity_poly.type
_entity_poly.pdbx_seq_one_letter_code
_entity_poly.pdbx_strand_id
1 'polypeptide(L)'
;METIEEVANQLESMNITKTSKQNDNKTTKCNENKVNSNQPQEQTEPTKKLKNLRKRLREVEALEEKLKNGLVPKPEPDQLAKIKRKNDLLMQIHELEKQLQ
;
A
#
# COMPACT_ATOMS: atom_id res chain seq x y z
N MET A 1 -25.91 -33.88 -16.60
CA MET A 1 -25.63 -32.45 -16.81
C MET A 1 -26.50 -31.71 -15.83
N GLU A 2 -25.98 -31.47 -14.63
CA GLU A 2 -26.70 -30.75 -13.57
C GLU A 2 -26.82 -29.28 -13.95
N THR A 3 -28.04 -28.76 -13.81
CA THR A 3 -28.45 -27.42 -14.20
C THR A 3 -27.85 -26.39 -13.25
N ILE A 4 -27.12 -25.42 -13.81
CA ILE A 4 -26.46 -24.28 -13.13
C ILE A 4 -27.45 -23.43 -12.29
N GLU A 5 -28.75 -23.63 -12.47
CA GLU A 5 -29.83 -22.89 -11.81
C GLU A 5 -30.12 -23.37 -10.38
N GLU A 6 -29.65 -24.56 -9.97
CA GLU A 6 -29.90 -25.10 -8.62
C GLU A 6 -28.88 -24.63 -7.58
N VAL A 7 -27.68 -24.21 -8.01
CA VAL A 7 -26.62 -23.68 -7.13
C VAL A 7 -26.96 -22.27 -6.62
N ALA A 8 -27.78 -21.52 -7.36
CA ALA A 8 -28.18 -20.16 -6.98
C ALA A 8 -29.10 -20.13 -5.75
N ASN A 9 -29.92 -21.16 -5.56
CA ASN A 9 -30.89 -21.24 -4.46
C ASN A 9 -30.27 -21.64 -3.11
N GLN A 10 -29.01 -22.11 -3.10
CA GLN A 10 -28.33 -22.55 -1.87
C GLN A 10 -27.54 -21.42 -1.17
N LEU A 11 -27.50 -20.22 -1.76
CA LEU A 11 -26.84 -19.04 -1.18
C LEU A 11 -27.78 -18.11 -0.40
N GLU A 12 -29.09 -18.38 -0.38
CA GLU A 12 -30.07 -17.48 0.25
C GLU A 12 -30.38 -17.83 1.72
N SER A 13 -29.81 -18.91 2.28
CA SER A 13 -30.09 -19.35 3.66
C SER A 13 -28.99 -19.04 4.69
N MET A 14 -27.93 -18.32 4.34
CA MET A 14 -26.91 -17.92 5.33
C MET A 14 -27.14 -16.52 5.88
N ASN A 15 -28.16 -16.41 6.73
CA ASN A 15 -28.30 -15.33 7.71
C ASN A 15 -27.16 -15.40 8.73
N ILE A 16 -26.04 -14.72 8.48
CA ILE A 16 -25.00 -14.48 9.50
C ILE A 16 -25.14 -13.03 9.95
N THR A 17 -26.03 -12.82 10.91
CA THR A 17 -26.07 -11.58 11.69
C THR A 17 -25.94 -11.93 13.17
N LYS A 18 -25.07 -11.15 13.83
CA LYS A 18 -24.99 -10.86 15.28
C LYS A 18 -23.87 -11.55 16.09
N THR A 19 -22.80 -10.75 16.26
CA THR A 19 -22.18 -10.34 17.53
C THR A 19 -21.51 -11.38 18.44
N SER A 20 -20.20 -11.22 18.69
CA SER A 20 -19.72 -10.64 19.96
C SER A 20 -18.18 -10.58 20.04
N LYS A 21 -17.68 -9.37 20.31
CA LYS A 21 -16.46 -8.95 21.02
C LYS A 21 -15.40 -10.02 21.37
N GLN A 22 -14.17 -9.76 20.92
CA GLN A 22 -13.04 -9.63 21.85
C GLN A 22 -12.01 -8.63 21.31
N ASN A 23 -11.67 -7.67 22.19
CA ASN A 23 -10.55 -6.75 22.07
C ASN A 23 -9.25 -7.55 22.03
N ASP A 24 -8.29 -7.15 21.21
CA ASP A 24 -6.93 -6.94 21.69
C ASP A 24 -6.18 -6.02 20.72
N ASN A 25 -5.71 -4.92 21.30
CA ASN A 25 -4.80 -3.99 20.69
C ASN A 25 -3.49 -4.70 20.35
N LYS A 26 -3.17 -4.83 19.06
CA LYS A 26 -1.77 -4.91 18.64
C LYS A 26 -1.58 -4.19 17.32
N THR A 27 -1.39 -2.88 17.46
CA THR A 27 -0.30 -2.16 16.82
C THR A 27 -0.24 -2.28 15.30
N THR A 28 -0.89 -1.31 14.64
CA THR A 28 -0.20 -0.39 13.72
C THR A 28 1.24 -0.80 13.42
N LYS A 29 1.45 -1.63 12.41
CA LYS A 29 2.74 -1.63 11.69
C LYS A 29 2.71 -0.48 10.69
N CYS A 30 2.65 0.73 11.25
CA CYS A 30 3.32 1.86 10.63
C CYS A 30 4.78 1.41 10.50
N ASN A 31 5.30 1.33 9.28
CA ASN A 31 6.74 1.27 9.08
C ASN A 31 7.30 2.58 9.63
N GLU A 32 7.60 2.57 10.92
CA GLU A 32 8.49 3.49 11.58
C GLU A 32 9.85 3.27 10.93
N ASN A 33 10.11 4.08 9.91
CA ASN A 33 11.46 4.33 9.44
C ASN A 33 12.23 4.90 10.63
N LYS A 34 12.91 3.99 11.33
CA LYS A 34 13.83 4.23 12.43
C LYS A 34 14.73 5.43 12.09
N VAL A 35 14.55 6.44 12.91
CA VAL A 35 15.35 7.63 13.14
C VAL A 35 16.84 7.40 12.86
N ASN A 36 17.40 8.20 11.95
CA ASN A 36 18.70 8.81 12.17
C ASN A 36 18.63 10.25 11.67
N SER A 37 18.35 11.17 12.58
CA SER A 37 18.49 12.61 12.36
C SER A 37 18.90 13.23 13.69
N ASN A 38 20.13 12.94 14.12
CA ASN A 38 20.89 13.93 14.86
C ASN A 38 20.97 15.16 13.93
N GLN A 39 20.25 16.23 14.28
CA GLN A 39 20.55 17.66 14.08
C GLN A 39 19.23 18.46 14.12
N PRO A 40 19.10 19.47 15.00
CA PRO A 40 17.97 20.39 15.01
C PRO A 40 18.16 21.41 13.89
N GLN A 41 17.94 21.00 12.65
CA GLN A 41 17.59 21.93 11.59
C GLN A 41 16.14 21.66 11.27
N GLU A 42 15.31 22.69 11.39
CA GLU A 42 13.92 22.74 10.95
C GLU A 42 13.83 22.33 9.47
N GLN A 43 13.88 21.02 9.18
CA GLN A 43 13.56 20.51 7.87
C GLN A 43 12.06 20.72 7.72
N THR A 44 11.72 21.77 7.00
CA THR A 44 10.37 22.10 6.58
C THR A 44 9.61 20.82 6.23
N GLU A 45 8.41 20.66 6.78
CA GLU A 45 7.49 19.56 6.51
C GLU A 45 7.47 19.07 5.03
N PRO A 46 7.48 19.96 4.01
CA PRO A 46 7.58 19.55 2.60
C PRO A 46 8.87 18.79 2.25
N THR A 47 10.04 19.17 2.80
CA THR A 47 11.32 18.50 2.55
C THR A 47 11.33 17.07 3.09
N LYS A 48 10.75 16.87 4.28
CA LYS A 48 10.62 15.54 4.90
C LYS A 48 9.66 14.66 4.10
N LYS A 49 8.54 15.23 3.63
CA LYS A 49 7.57 14.53 2.75
C LYS A 49 8.21 14.11 1.42
N LEU A 50 8.96 15.00 0.79
CA LEU A 50 9.67 14.73 -0.47
C LEU A 50 10.67 13.57 -0.31
N LYS A 51 11.47 13.55 0.76
CA LYS A 51 12.38 12.43 1.06
C LYS A 51 11.62 11.11 1.25
N ASN A 52 10.46 11.14 1.91
CA ASN A 52 9.65 9.94 2.13
C ASN A 52 9.00 9.42 0.84
N LEU A 53 8.52 10.31 -0.03
CA LEU A 53 7.94 9.92 -1.33
C LEU A 53 9.01 9.33 -2.26
N ARG A 54 10.21 9.93 -2.31
CA ARG A 54 11.35 9.37 -3.06
C ARG A 54 11.74 7.96 -2.57
N LYS A 55 11.70 7.71 -1.25
CA LYS A 55 11.93 6.37 -0.69
C LYS A 55 10.87 5.37 -1.16
N ARG A 56 9.58 5.75 -1.07
CA ARG A 56 8.46 4.91 -1.52
C ARG A 56 8.51 4.63 -3.02
N LEU A 57 8.89 5.61 -3.84
CA LEU A 57 9.06 5.43 -5.28
C LEU A 57 10.10 4.32 -5.56
N ARG A 58 11.27 4.39 -4.92
CA ARG A 58 12.32 3.37 -5.07
C ARG A 58 11.86 1.98 -4.62
N GLU A 59 11.12 1.88 -3.52
CA GLU A 59 10.56 0.61 -3.05
C GLU A 59 9.57 0.00 -4.06
N VAL A 60 8.73 0.84 -4.66
CA VAL A 60 7.78 0.43 -5.71
C VAL A 60 8.53 -0.02 -6.98
N GLU A 61 9.57 0.69 -7.39
CA GLU A 61 10.41 0.33 -8.54
C GLU A 61 11.15 -0.99 -8.32
N ALA A 62 11.71 -1.21 -7.13
CA ALA A 62 12.34 -2.49 -6.79
C ALA A 62 11.33 -3.64 -6.79
N LEU A 63 10.08 -3.37 -6.44
CA LEU A 63 8.99 -4.35 -6.51
C LEU A 63 8.62 -4.64 -7.98
N GLU A 64 8.47 -3.60 -8.80
CA GLU A 64 8.21 -3.69 -10.24
C GLU A 64 9.30 -4.48 -10.97
N GLU A 65 10.57 -4.24 -10.64
CA GLU A 65 11.71 -4.94 -11.22
C GLU A 65 11.70 -6.43 -10.86
N LYS A 66 11.43 -6.78 -9.59
CA LYS A 66 11.27 -8.18 -9.16
C LYS A 66 10.11 -8.87 -9.88
N LEU A 67 9.02 -8.14 -10.14
CA LEU A 67 7.89 -8.64 -10.91
C LEU A 67 8.29 -8.90 -12.36
N LYS A 68 8.98 -7.94 -12.99
CA LYS A 68 9.43 -8.00 -14.38
C LYS A 68 10.47 -9.09 -14.61
N ASN A 69 11.36 -9.30 -13.64
CA ASN A 69 12.37 -10.36 -13.67
C ASN A 69 11.77 -11.75 -13.39
N GLY A 70 10.46 -11.86 -13.18
CA GLY A 70 9.79 -13.13 -12.92
C GLY A 70 10.15 -13.75 -11.56
N LEU A 71 10.79 -12.99 -10.67
CA LEU A 71 11.12 -13.43 -9.31
C LEU A 71 9.85 -13.62 -8.46
N VAL A 72 8.77 -12.94 -8.83
CA VAL A 72 7.43 -13.09 -8.25
C VAL A 72 6.46 -13.58 -9.34
N PRO A 73 6.27 -14.90 -9.49
CA PRO A 73 5.47 -15.47 -10.57
C PRO A 73 3.96 -15.22 -10.44
N LYS A 74 3.48 -14.93 -9.22
CA LYS A 74 2.10 -14.49 -8.94
C LYS A 74 2.14 -13.20 -8.13
N PRO A 75 1.98 -12.03 -8.77
CA PRO A 75 1.85 -10.76 -8.05
C PRO A 75 0.62 -10.83 -7.15
N GLU A 76 0.77 -10.46 -5.88
CA GLU A 76 -0.41 -10.20 -5.07
C GLU A 76 -1.12 -8.92 -5.55
N PRO A 77 -2.45 -8.82 -5.41
CA PRO A 77 -3.21 -7.64 -5.83
C PRO A 77 -2.70 -6.35 -5.16
N ASP A 78 -2.19 -6.42 -3.92
CA ASP A 78 -1.56 -5.29 -3.23
C ASP A 78 -0.26 -4.82 -3.89
N GLN A 79 0.56 -5.75 -4.39
CA GLN A 79 1.79 -5.44 -5.12
C GLN A 79 1.49 -4.73 -6.43
N LEU A 80 0.47 -5.19 -7.15
CA LEU A 80 0.01 -4.57 -8.38
C LEU A 80 -0.55 -3.17 -8.12
N ALA A 81 -1.30 -2.98 -7.03
CA ALA A 81 -1.79 -1.67 -6.60
C ALA A 81 -0.65 -0.71 -6.25
N LYS A 82 0.42 -1.19 -5.61
CA LYS A 82 1.63 -0.40 -5.32
C LYS A 82 2.33 0.08 -6.60
N ILE A 83 2.48 -0.80 -7.60
CA ILE A 83 3.08 -0.45 -8.89
C ILE A 83 2.20 0.56 -9.64
N LYS A 84 0.87 0.40 -9.63
CA LYS A 84 -0.06 1.37 -10.24
C LYS A 84 0.07 2.78 -9.64
N ARG A 85 0.32 2.88 -8.33
CA ARG A 85 0.54 4.16 -7.63
C ARG A 85 1.91 4.80 -7.91
N LYS A 86 2.80 4.16 -8.67
CA LYS A 86 4.11 4.73 -9.04
C LYS A 86 3.97 6.10 -9.70
N ASN A 87 3.01 6.25 -10.62
CA ASN A 87 2.74 7.51 -11.29
C ASN A 87 2.25 8.59 -10.32
N ASP A 88 1.37 8.22 -9.38
CA ASP A 88 0.88 9.14 -8.34
C ASP A 88 2.04 9.64 -7.47
N LEU A 89 2.97 8.75 -7.09
CA LEU A 89 4.17 9.13 -6.33
C LEU A 89 5.06 10.09 -7.10
N LEU A 90 5.27 9.87 -8.41
CA LEU A 90 6.04 10.77 -9.28
C LEU A 90 5.39 12.15 -9.37
N MET A 91 4.08 12.21 -9.60
CA MET A 91 3.34 13.47 -9.64
C MET A 91 3.45 14.22 -8.31
N GLN A 92 3.32 13.52 -7.19
CA GLN A 92 3.38 14.15 -5.87
C GLN A 92 4.79 14.63 -5.50
N ILE A 93 5.84 13.93 -5.96
CA ILE A 93 7.22 14.41 -5.87
C ILE A 93 7.39 15.69 -6.68
N HIS A 94 6.98 15.68 -7.95
CA HIS A 94 7.10 16.84 -8.84
C HIS A 94 6.37 18.07 -8.29
N GLU A 95 5.15 17.88 -7.77
CA GLU A 95 4.38 18.97 -7.16
C GLU A 95 5.07 19.53 -5.90
N LEU A 96 5.60 18.67 -5.03
CA LEU A 96 6.36 19.12 -3.86
C LEU A 96 7.69 19.77 -4.22
N GLU A 97 8.36 19.31 -5.27
CA GLU A 97 9.58 19.93 -5.80
C GLU A 97 9.28 21.34 -6.32
N LYS A 98 8.19 21.50 -7.06
CA LYS A 98 7.73 22.80 -7.56
C LYS A 98 7.36 23.78 -6.44
N GLN A 99 6.79 23.29 -5.34
CA GLN A 99 6.45 24.12 -4.17
C GLN A 99 7.67 24.55 -3.34
N LEU A 100 8.79 23.82 -3.47
CA LEU A 100 10.05 24.09 -2.77
C LEU A 100 11.05 24.91 -3.59
N GLN A 101 10.75 25.15 -4.86
CA GLN A 101 11.58 25.87 -5.83
C GLN A 101 11.17 27.34 -5.93
#